data_AF-A0A7S1BSL5-F1
#
_entry.id   AF-A0A7S1BSL5-F1
#
_cell.length_a   1.000
_cell.length_b   1.000
_cell.length_c   1.000
_cell.angle_alpha   90.00
_cell.angle_beta   90.00
_cell.angle_gamma   90.00
#
_symmetry.space_group_name_H-M   'P 1'
#
loop_
_entity.id
_entity.type
_entity.pdbx_description
1 polymer ?
#
loop_
_entity_poly.entity_id
_entity_poly.type
_entity_poly.pdbx_seq_one_letter_code
_entity_poly.pdbx_strand_id
1 'polypeptide(L)'
;TDVHRIVSVLLHSAAGELVGHVAALLFGLAEVAPLAKLAFLLHPVHVEAVANCANRPHVLAVLCALAVVLGWVELEESWARAHRLDRATFYGVLASIWAFGLLSCETAIFSLPALLLTAWTILDRREIRTGRSWPAATFAAVALAYLAGRHHFDTLTIPKGLIRPAENPYYDLDGFHRAVNYLHILVLHIFKANGFFFNGPVDMSHEYGFDCIPQIRYPYYDDRRMLYVVPVVLLLVAAALGAFFAAWRETSPRKSRRIVLLALTYLAFLATLFPVSGIIRVGTFVADRIVFPYSVATSI
;
A
#
# COMPACT_ATOMS: atom_id res chain seq x y z
N THR A 1 16.34 23.28 6.15
CA THR A 1 15.31 22.53 6.90
C THR A 1 13.89 22.95 6.52
N ASP A 2 13.62 24.25 6.37
CA ASP A 2 12.25 24.74 6.13
C ASP A 2 11.68 24.37 4.75
N VAL A 3 12.49 24.42 3.69
CA VAL A 3 12.08 24.00 2.33
C VAL A 3 11.59 22.55 2.32
N HIS A 4 12.29 21.66 3.03
CA HIS A 4 11.92 20.25 3.14
C HIS A 4 10.57 20.04 3.84
N ARG A 5 10.28 20.84 4.88
CA ARG A 5 8.99 20.82 5.60
C ARG A 5 7.86 21.28 4.69
N ILE A 6 8.07 22.40 4.00
CA ILE A 6 7.10 22.96 3.06
C ILE A 6 6.79 21.94 1.97
N VAL A 7 7.80 21.35 1.34
CA VAL A 7 7.61 20.32 0.30
C VAL A 7 6.86 19.10 0.87
N SER A 8 7.20 18.66 2.08
CA SER A 8 6.49 17.53 2.72
C SER A 8 5.02 17.81 2.95
N VAL A 9 4.68 19.01 3.45
CA VAL A 9 3.29 19.45 3.67
C VAL A 9 2.54 19.56 2.35
N LEU A 10 3.16 20.10 1.31
CA LEU A 10 2.54 20.24 -0.02
C LEU A 10 2.26 18.87 -0.65
N LEU A 11 3.22 17.95 -0.61
CA LEU A 11 3.03 16.58 -1.12
C LEU A 11 1.93 15.85 -0.37
N HIS A 12 1.91 15.94 0.96
CA HIS A 12 0.88 15.31 1.79
C HIS A 12 -0.51 15.91 1.54
N SER A 13 -0.60 17.23 1.43
CA SER A 13 -1.86 17.93 1.10
C SER A 13 -2.38 17.53 -0.28
N ALA A 14 -1.50 17.45 -1.28
CA ALA A 14 -1.86 16.99 -2.63
C ALA A 14 -2.32 15.53 -2.62
N ALA A 15 -1.65 14.66 -1.86
CA ALA A 15 -2.05 13.27 -1.72
C ALA A 15 -3.43 13.15 -1.08
N GLY A 16 -3.70 13.89 0.01
CA GLY A 16 -5.01 13.92 0.67
C GLY A 16 -6.13 14.43 -0.26
N GLU A 17 -5.83 15.41 -1.12
CA GLU A 17 -6.78 15.88 -2.13
C GLU A 17 -7.12 14.78 -3.15
N LEU A 18 -6.11 14.06 -3.65
CA LEU A 18 -6.35 12.94 -4.57
C LEU A 18 -7.07 11.78 -3.89
N VAL A 19 -6.80 11.49 -2.61
CA VAL A 19 -7.55 10.48 -1.84
C VAL A 19 -9.02 10.85 -1.76
N GLY A 20 -9.34 12.12 -1.44
CA GLY A 20 -10.72 12.61 -1.40
C GLY A 20 -11.43 12.47 -2.76
N HIS A 21 -10.77 12.87 -3.85
CA HIS A 21 -11.31 12.72 -5.20
C HIS A 21 -11.53 11.26 -5.59
N VAL A 22 -10.55 10.39 -5.35
CA VAL A 22 -10.69 8.96 -5.63
C VAL A 22 -11.83 8.37 -4.80
N ALA A 23 -11.96 8.71 -3.52
CA ALA A 23 -13.08 8.24 -2.69
C ALA A 23 -14.44 8.66 -3.27
N ALA A 24 -14.63 9.94 -3.57
CA ALA A 24 -15.88 10.42 -4.16
C ALA A 24 -16.22 9.75 -5.49
N LEU A 25 -15.21 9.52 -6.32
CA LEU A 25 -15.34 8.84 -7.60
C LEU A 25 -15.69 7.36 -7.43
N LEU A 26 -15.08 6.66 -6.47
CA LEU A 26 -15.37 5.27 -6.16
C LEU A 26 -16.80 5.08 -5.63
N PHE A 27 -17.22 5.90 -4.67
CA PHE A 27 -18.54 5.78 -4.05
C PHE A 27 -19.65 6.49 -4.83
N GLY A 28 -19.31 7.36 -5.77
CA GLY A 28 -20.28 8.22 -6.47
C GLY A 28 -20.92 9.27 -5.55
N LEU A 29 -20.24 9.65 -4.46
CA LEU A 29 -20.74 10.53 -3.41
C LEU A 29 -19.68 11.60 -3.09
N ALA A 30 -19.94 12.84 -3.49
CA ALA A 30 -19.00 13.95 -3.28
C ALA A 30 -18.77 14.25 -1.79
N GLU A 31 -19.75 13.92 -0.94
CA GLU A 31 -19.73 14.10 0.50
C GLU A 31 -18.69 13.22 1.21
N VAL A 32 -18.25 12.13 0.57
CA VAL A 32 -17.21 11.24 1.11
C VAL A 32 -15.81 11.84 0.96
N ALA A 33 -15.58 12.69 -0.06
CA ALA A 33 -14.28 13.31 -0.31
C ALA A 33 -13.67 14.03 0.91
N PRO A 34 -14.38 14.96 1.60
CA PRO A 34 -13.80 15.64 2.75
C PRO A 34 -13.50 14.68 3.91
N LEU A 35 -14.31 13.63 4.12
CA LEU A 35 -14.07 12.64 5.17
C LEU A 35 -12.82 11.81 4.87
N ALA A 36 -12.69 11.28 3.66
CA ALA A 36 -11.52 10.51 3.24
C ALA A 36 -10.24 11.36 3.27
N LYS A 37 -10.33 12.62 2.81
CA LYS A 37 -9.23 13.59 2.90
C LYS A 37 -8.82 13.84 4.35
N LEU A 38 -9.76 14.10 5.25
CA LEU A 38 -9.45 14.32 6.68
C LEU A 38 -8.88 13.08 7.34
N ALA A 39 -9.45 11.89 7.08
CA ALA A 39 -8.96 10.63 7.59
C ALA A 39 -7.50 10.38 7.16
N PHE A 40 -7.17 10.65 5.90
CA PHE A 40 -5.81 10.52 5.39
C PHE A 40 -4.86 11.59 5.94
N LEU A 41 -5.27 12.87 5.95
CA LEU A 41 -4.41 13.98 6.36
C LEU A 41 -4.10 13.96 7.86
N LEU A 42 -5.09 13.58 8.67
CA LEU A 42 -4.99 13.53 10.13
C LEU A 42 -4.56 12.15 10.64
N HIS A 43 -4.25 11.20 9.75
CA HIS A 43 -3.71 9.91 10.17
C HIS A 43 -2.42 10.14 10.99
N PRO A 44 -2.32 9.67 12.25
CA PRO A 44 -1.25 10.05 13.17
C PRO A 44 0.16 9.86 12.59
N VAL A 45 0.38 8.73 11.91
CA VAL A 45 1.66 8.41 11.25
C VAL A 45 2.02 9.42 10.16
N HIS A 46 1.04 9.94 9.43
CA HIS A 46 1.32 10.92 8.40
C HIS A 46 1.65 12.28 9.00
N VAL A 47 0.91 12.69 10.04
CA VAL A 47 1.18 13.93 10.77
C VAL A 47 2.60 13.90 11.33
N GLU A 48 2.99 12.81 11.96
CA GLU A 48 4.34 12.62 12.50
C GLU A 48 5.41 12.61 11.39
N ALA A 49 5.20 11.83 10.31
CA ALA A 49 6.14 11.77 9.20
C ALA A 49 6.34 13.15 8.54
N VAL A 50 5.25 13.90 8.31
CA VAL A 50 5.31 15.24 7.72
C VAL A 50 5.98 16.23 8.67
N ALA A 51 5.67 16.20 9.96
CA ALA A 51 6.30 17.06 10.96
C ALA A 51 7.82 16.84 11.03
N ASN A 52 8.26 15.58 10.91
CA ASN A 52 9.66 15.18 10.93
C ASN A 52 10.34 15.23 9.55
N CYS A 53 9.63 15.60 8.47
CA CYS A 53 10.13 15.52 7.09
C CYS A 53 10.58 14.13 6.63
N ALA A 54 10.08 13.09 7.28
CA ALA A 54 10.34 11.71 6.94
C ALA A 54 9.42 11.27 5.79
N ASN A 55 9.79 10.17 5.12
CA ASN A 55 8.89 9.40 4.24
C ASN A 55 8.29 10.11 3.03
N ARG A 56 8.83 11.27 2.65
CA ARG A 56 8.48 11.97 1.41
C ARG A 56 8.47 11.05 0.18
N PRO A 57 9.41 10.09 0.02
CA PRO A 57 9.38 9.22 -1.14
C PRO A 57 8.15 8.30 -1.19
N HIS A 58 7.61 7.90 -0.03
CA HIS A 58 6.39 7.10 0.07
C HIS A 58 5.13 7.92 -0.24
N VAL A 59 5.05 9.15 0.29
CA VAL A 59 3.97 10.09 -0.04
C VAL A 59 3.91 10.33 -1.54
N LEU A 60 5.07 10.58 -2.16
CA LEU A 60 5.17 10.81 -3.60
C LEU A 60 4.78 9.56 -4.42
N ALA A 61 5.21 8.37 -3.99
CA ALA A 61 4.80 7.11 -4.61
C ALA A 61 3.28 6.90 -4.56
N VAL A 62 2.63 7.21 -3.43
CA VAL A 62 1.17 7.17 -3.28
C VAL A 62 0.49 8.22 -4.15
N LEU A 63 1.00 9.46 -4.17
CA LEU A 63 0.48 10.55 -5.01
C LEU A 63 0.47 10.14 -6.49
N CYS A 64 1.57 9.57 -7.00
CA CYS A 64 1.67 9.07 -8.36
C CYS A 64 0.66 7.94 -8.64
N ALA A 65 0.51 7.00 -7.70
CA ALA A 65 -0.44 5.89 -7.86
C ALA A 65 -1.90 6.40 -7.90
N LEU A 66 -2.26 7.35 -7.04
CA LEU A 66 -3.57 8.00 -7.03
C LEU A 66 -3.82 8.79 -8.32
N ALA A 67 -2.82 9.55 -8.80
CA ALA A 67 -2.93 10.29 -10.06
C ALA A 67 -3.17 9.37 -11.26
N VAL A 68 -2.54 8.19 -11.27
CA VAL A 68 -2.76 7.17 -12.30
C VAL A 68 -4.20 6.63 -12.26
N VAL A 69 -4.71 6.34 -11.06
CA VAL A 69 -6.09 5.85 -10.88
C VAL A 69 -7.10 6.91 -11.30
N LEU A 70 -6.91 8.16 -10.88
CA LEU A 70 -7.79 9.27 -11.25
C LEU A 70 -7.76 9.51 -12.76
N GLY A 71 -6.56 9.58 -13.35
CA GLY A 71 -6.39 9.70 -14.79
C GLY A 71 -7.12 8.58 -15.53
N TRP A 72 -6.91 7.33 -15.12
CA TRP A 72 -7.58 6.19 -15.72
C TRP A 72 -9.10 6.25 -15.63
N VAL A 73 -9.67 6.53 -14.45
CA VAL A 73 -11.13 6.45 -14.28
C VAL A 73 -11.87 7.68 -14.83
N GLU A 74 -11.31 8.88 -14.69
CA GLU A 74 -11.99 10.14 -15.01
C GLU A 74 -11.56 10.71 -16.36
N LEU A 75 -10.26 10.65 -16.68
CA LEU A 75 -9.71 11.40 -17.81
C LEU A 75 -9.62 10.58 -19.10
N GLU A 76 -9.73 9.25 -19.07
CA GLU A 76 -9.60 8.41 -20.26
C GLU A 76 -10.58 8.83 -21.38
N GLU A 77 -11.85 9.00 -21.05
CA GLU A 77 -12.88 9.36 -22.03
C GLU A 77 -12.71 10.79 -22.56
N SER A 78 -12.39 11.73 -21.68
CA SER A 78 -12.15 13.13 -22.05
C SER A 78 -10.91 13.28 -22.92
N TRP A 79 -9.83 12.56 -22.60
CA TRP A 79 -8.62 12.51 -23.41
C TRP A 79 -8.90 11.92 -24.79
N ALA A 80 -9.60 10.78 -24.86
CA ALA A 80 -9.92 10.11 -26.12
C ALA A 80 -10.75 11.01 -27.05
N ARG A 81 -11.68 11.82 -26.49
CA ARG A 81 -12.46 12.82 -27.24
C ARG A 81 -11.60 13.97 -27.73
N ALA A 82 -10.70 14.51 -26.89
CA ALA A 82 -9.88 15.67 -27.23
C ALA A 82 -8.78 15.36 -28.26
N HIS A 83 -8.08 14.23 -28.13
CA HIS A 83 -6.86 13.93 -28.89
C HIS A 83 -7.06 12.95 -30.05
N ARG A 84 -8.30 12.75 -30.52
CA ARG A 84 -8.64 11.84 -31.64
C ARG A 84 -7.87 10.50 -31.57
N LEU A 85 -8.09 9.77 -30.47
CA LEU A 85 -7.82 8.33 -30.31
C LEU A 85 -6.41 7.84 -29.95
N ASP A 86 -5.39 8.68 -29.71
CA ASP A 86 -4.11 8.13 -29.24
C ASP A 86 -4.12 7.76 -27.75
N ARG A 87 -4.74 6.61 -27.47
CA ARG A 87 -4.74 5.96 -26.15
C ARG A 87 -3.36 5.46 -25.75
N ALA A 88 -2.48 5.16 -26.71
CA ALA A 88 -1.13 4.69 -26.40
C ALA A 88 -0.34 5.81 -25.73
N THR A 89 -0.41 7.04 -26.26
CA THR A 89 0.16 8.22 -25.61
C THR A 89 -0.43 8.45 -24.21
N PHE A 90 -1.76 8.33 -24.06
CA PHE A 90 -2.41 8.49 -22.76
C PHE A 90 -1.87 7.51 -21.70
N TYR A 91 -1.85 6.22 -22.01
CA TYR A 91 -1.31 5.22 -21.10
C TYR A 91 0.21 5.34 -20.92
N GLY A 92 0.94 5.83 -21.92
CA GLY A 92 2.35 6.19 -21.81
C GLY A 92 2.60 7.30 -20.78
N VAL A 93 1.73 8.30 -20.73
CA VAL A 93 1.76 9.36 -19.69
C VAL A 93 1.48 8.77 -18.32
N LEU A 94 0.42 7.96 -18.15
CA LEU A 94 0.12 7.32 -16.87
C LEU A 94 1.26 6.38 -16.42
N ALA A 95 1.83 5.61 -17.33
CA ALA A 95 2.98 4.75 -17.08
C ALA A 95 4.20 5.55 -16.63
N SER A 96 4.44 6.73 -17.22
CA SER A 96 5.53 7.63 -16.84
C SER A 96 5.32 8.23 -15.45
N ILE A 97 4.09 8.63 -15.12
CA ILE A 97 3.72 9.10 -13.77
C ILE A 97 4.00 8.00 -12.74
N TRP A 98 3.62 6.76 -13.04
CA TRP A 98 3.88 5.66 -12.11
C TRP A 98 5.36 5.28 -12.02
N ALA A 99 6.09 5.30 -13.14
CA ALA A 99 7.54 5.11 -13.14
C ALA A 99 8.24 6.13 -12.25
N PHE A 100 7.79 7.39 -12.25
CA PHE A 100 8.26 8.40 -11.31
C PHE A 100 7.98 8.02 -9.84
N GLY A 101 6.80 7.47 -9.57
CA GLY A 101 6.46 6.90 -8.26
C GLY A 101 7.38 5.74 -7.84
N LEU A 102 7.72 4.84 -8.77
CA LEU A 102 8.64 3.70 -8.55
C LEU A 102 10.08 4.16 -8.28
N LEU A 103 10.54 5.16 -9.03
CA LEU A 103 11.86 5.78 -8.82
C LEU A 103 11.93 6.52 -7.48
N SER A 104 10.80 7.06 -7.01
CA SER A 104 10.69 7.62 -5.66
C SER A 104 10.72 6.52 -4.60
N CYS A 105 9.84 5.51 -4.71
CA CYS A 105 9.81 4.39 -3.79
C CYS A 105 9.23 3.11 -4.40
N GLU A 106 9.88 1.98 -4.10
CA GLU A 106 9.44 0.64 -4.48
C GLU A 106 8.07 0.23 -3.92
N THR A 107 7.54 0.91 -2.90
CA THR A 107 6.17 0.66 -2.44
C THR A 107 5.11 0.96 -3.51
N ALA A 108 5.46 1.78 -4.51
CA ALA A 108 4.61 2.02 -5.67
C ALA A 108 4.27 0.73 -6.44
N ILE A 109 5.11 -0.31 -6.37
CA ILE A 109 4.85 -1.63 -6.98
C ILE A 109 3.56 -2.23 -6.42
N PHE A 110 3.29 -2.02 -5.13
CA PHE A 110 2.17 -2.64 -4.44
C PHE A 110 0.95 -1.70 -4.36
N SER A 111 1.17 -0.39 -4.23
CA SER A 111 0.08 0.58 -4.08
C SER A 111 -0.80 0.69 -5.32
N LEU A 112 -0.20 0.78 -6.52
CA LEU A 112 -0.98 0.94 -7.75
C LEU A 112 -1.87 -0.27 -8.04
N PRO A 113 -1.38 -1.53 -8.03
CA PRO A 113 -2.24 -2.69 -8.24
C PRO A 113 -3.39 -2.78 -7.24
N ALA A 114 -3.15 -2.46 -5.96
CA ALA A 114 -4.20 -2.43 -4.95
C ALA A 114 -5.28 -1.38 -5.27
N LEU A 115 -4.88 -0.17 -5.66
CA LEU A 115 -5.82 0.89 -6.03
C LEU A 115 -6.58 0.59 -7.32
N LEU A 116 -5.90 0.08 -8.36
CA LEU A 116 -6.56 -0.32 -9.61
C LEU A 116 -7.54 -1.46 -9.39
N LEU A 117 -7.18 -2.43 -8.55
CA LEU A 117 -8.09 -3.50 -8.16
C LEU A 117 -9.30 -2.90 -7.44
N THR A 118 -9.10 -2.06 -6.42
CA THR A 118 -10.16 -1.34 -5.71
C THR A 118 -11.12 -0.63 -6.66
N ALA A 119 -10.59 0.19 -7.56
CA ALA A 119 -11.38 0.90 -8.55
C ALA A 119 -12.16 -0.05 -9.45
N TRP A 120 -11.53 -1.13 -9.92
CA TRP A 120 -12.20 -2.15 -10.71
C TRP A 120 -13.32 -2.85 -9.93
N THR A 121 -13.11 -3.07 -8.63
CA THR A 121 -14.05 -3.77 -7.75
C THR A 121 -15.32 -2.98 -7.48
N ILE A 122 -15.19 -1.67 -7.26
CA ILE A 122 -16.29 -0.80 -6.85
C ILE A 122 -17.07 -0.32 -8.07
N LEU A 123 -16.37 0.10 -9.13
CA LEU A 123 -16.99 0.85 -10.21
C LEU A 123 -17.82 0.00 -11.19
N ASP A 124 -17.74 -1.34 -11.13
CA ASP A 124 -18.44 -2.33 -12.00
C ASP A 124 -18.67 -1.84 -13.44
N ARG A 125 -17.70 -1.11 -14.02
CA ARG A 125 -17.86 -0.51 -15.34
C ARG A 125 -17.85 -1.62 -16.38
N ARG A 126 -18.98 -1.79 -17.07
CA ARG A 126 -19.14 -2.72 -18.21
C ARG A 126 -18.02 -2.56 -19.25
N GLU A 127 -17.42 -1.39 -19.38
CA GLU A 127 -16.30 -1.13 -20.29
C GLU A 127 -14.97 -1.75 -19.84
N ILE A 128 -14.65 -1.80 -18.54
CA ILE A 128 -13.45 -2.55 -18.05
C ILE A 128 -13.60 -4.05 -18.41
N ARG A 129 -14.85 -4.51 -18.51
CA ARG A 129 -15.24 -5.88 -18.88
C ARG A 129 -15.04 -6.22 -20.36
N THR A 130 -14.84 -5.23 -21.24
CA THR A 130 -14.62 -5.46 -22.68
C THR A 130 -13.23 -6.02 -23.02
N GLY A 131 -12.43 -6.41 -22.02
CA GLY A 131 -11.24 -7.24 -22.22
C GLY A 131 -9.99 -6.49 -22.68
N ARG A 132 -9.96 -5.15 -22.55
CA ARG A 132 -8.74 -4.38 -22.86
C ARG A 132 -7.75 -4.48 -21.70
N SER A 133 -6.94 -5.54 -21.72
CA SER A 133 -5.83 -5.83 -20.78
C SER A 133 -4.64 -4.87 -20.89
N TRP A 134 -4.67 -3.92 -21.84
CA TRP A 134 -3.55 -3.03 -22.17
C TRP A 134 -3.02 -2.21 -20.99
N PRO A 135 -3.84 -1.60 -20.10
CA PRO A 135 -3.30 -0.85 -18.97
C PRO A 135 -2.50 -1.76 -18.01
N ALA A 136 -3.04 -2.94 -17.72
CA ALA A 136 -2.39 -3.91 -16.83
C ALA A 136 -1.08 -4.43 -17.42
N ALA A 137 -1.02 -4.70 -18.73
CA ALA A 137 0.20 -5.13 -19.40
C ALA A 137 1.28 -4.02 -19.38
N THR A 138 0.91 -2.77 -19.64
CA THR A 138 1.82 -1.63 -19.58
C THR A 138 2.39 -1.43 -18.18
N PHE A 139 1.54 -1.43 -17.16
CA PHE A 139 2.02 -1.33 -15.77
C PHE A 139 2.84 -2.56 -15.39
N ALA A 140 2.43 -3.78 -15.72
CA ALA A 140 3.26 -4.96 -15.47
C ALA A 140 4.65 -4.84 -16.12
N ALA A 141 4.73 -4.36 -17.37
CA ALA A 141 5.99 -4.14 -18.06
C ALA A 141 6.88 -3.10 -17.36
N VAL A 142 6.31 -1.97 -16.89
CA VAL A 142 7.06 -0.95 -16.13
C VAL A 142 7.57 -1.50 -14.80
N ALA A 143 6.75 -2.26 -14.06
CA ALA A 143 7.18 -2.90 -12.81
C ALA A 143 8.31 -3.92 -13.04
N LEU A 144 8.17 -4.76 -14.06
CA LEU A 144 9.19 -5.74 -14.42
C LEU A 144 10.48 -5.06 -14.87
N ALA A 145 10.40 -4.00 -15.67
CA ALA A 145 11.56 -3.21 -16.09
C ALA A 145 12.26 -2.57 -14.88
N TYR A 146 11.50 -2.00 -13.94
CA TYR A 146 12.04 -1.46 -12.70
C TYR A 146 12.74 -2.55 -11.87
N LEU A 147 12.11 -3.70 -11.66
CA LEU A 147 12.68 -4.82 -10.90
C LEU A 147 13.92 -5.42 -11.59
N ALA A 148 13.90 -5.55 -12.92
CA ALA A 148 15.04 -6.01 -13.70
C ALA A 148 16.21 -5.02 -13.61
N GLY A 149 15.93 -3.71 -13.67
CA GLY A 149 16.93 -2.68 -13.43
C GLY A 149 17.52 -2.78 -12.03
N ARG A 150 16.68 -2.86 -11.00
CA ARG A 150 17.12 -3.05 -9.59
C ARG A 150 17.97 -4.30 -9.43
N HIS A 151 17.63 -5.39 -10.12
CA HIS A 151 18.40 -6.63 -10.12
C HIS A 151 19.77 -6.45 -10.79
N HIS A 152 19.79 -5.85 -11.98
CA HIS A 152 21.00 -5.60 -12.74
C HIS A 152 22.00 -4.72 -11.98
N PHE A 153 21.51 -3.71 -11.25
CA PHE A 153 22.33 -2.82 -10.43
C PHE A 153 22.60 -3.31 -9.00
N ASP A 154 22.26 -4.58 -8.68
CA ASP A 154 22.40 -5.17 -7.34
C ASP A 154 21.81 -4.29 -6.20
N THR A 155 20.65 -3.68 -6.47
CA THR A 155 19.99 -2.80 -5.51
C THR A 155 18.67 -3.36 -4.99
N LEU A 156 18.24 -4.55 -5.44
CA LEU A 156 17.03 -5.24 -4.96
C LEU A 156 17.03 -5.49 -3.46
N THR A 157 18.20 -5.75 -2.88
CA THR A 157 18.36 -6.01 -1.46
C THR A 157 19.56 -5.26 -0.92
N ILE A 158 19.49 -4.86 0.33
CA ILE A 158 20.63 -4.22 0.99
C ILE A 158 21.65 -5.32 1.34
N PRO A 159 22.93 -5.18 0.92
CA PRO A 159 24.00 -6.11 1.28
C PRO A 159 24.11 -6.36 2.79
N LYS A 160 24.46 -7.60 3.17
CA LYS A 160 24.74 -7.95 4.57
C LYS A 160 25.90 -7.09 5.09
N GLY A 161 25.68 -6.37 6.19
CA GLY A 161 26.70 -5.48 6.80
C GLY A 161 26.50 -4.00 6.54
N LEU A 162 25.62 -3.61 5.59
CA LEU A 162 25.22 -2.20 5.44
C LEU A 162 24.02 -1.82 6.33
N ILE A 163 23.22 -2.82 6.73
CA ILE A 163 22.12 -2.64 7.68
C ILE A 163 22.70 -2.63 9.08
N ARG A 164 22.51 -1.52 9.81
CA ARG A 164 22.88 -1.47 11.23
C ARG A 164 21.82 -2.20 12.06
N PRO A 165 22.18 -2.86 13.17
CA PRO A 165 21.18 -3.43 14.10
C PRO A 165 20.16 -2.39 14.58
N ALA A 166 20.60 -1.14 14.70
CA ALA A 166 19.73 -0.02 15.07
C ALA A 166 18.67 0.32 14.01
N GLU A 167 18.89 -0.10 12.76
CA GLU A 167 17.98 0.16 11.66
C GLU A 167 16.93 -0.95 11.52
N ASN A 168 17.34 -2.20 11.61
CA ASN A 168 16.40 -3.31 11.54
C ASN A 168 16.78 -4.34 12.61
N PRO A 169 16.11 -4.36 13.78
CA PRO A 169 16.46 -5.28 14.87
C PRO A 169 16.17 -6.75 14.53
N TYR A 170 15.56 -7.03 13.38
CA TYR A 170 15.20 -8.36 12.90
C TYR A 170 16.13 -8.88 11.79
N TYR A 171 17.15 -8.10 11.39
CA TYR A 171 18.02 -8.42 10.26
C TYR A 171 18.83 -9.71 10.45
N ASP A 172 19.20 -10.02 11.69
CA ASP A 172 19.95 -11.21 12.09
C ASP A 172 19.06 -12.45 12.29
N LEU A 173 17.74 -12.28 12.30
CA LEU A 173 16.84 -13.41 12.49
C LEU A 173 16.75 -14.26 11.23
N ASP A 174 16.59 -15.56 11.41
CA ASP A 174 16.43 -16.53 10.32
C ASP A 174 15.25 -17.49 10.56
N GLY A 175 15.00 -18.32 9.54
CA GLY A 175 14.02 -19.38 9.57
C GLY A 175 12.62 -18.96 10.04
N PHE A 176 12.04 -19.79 10.91
CA PHE A 176 10.71 -19.58 11.47
C PHE A 176 10.66 -18.43 12.49
N HIS A 177 11.77 -18.19 13.21
CA HIS A 177 11.85 -17.11 14.19
C HIS A 177 11.72 -15.73 13.52
N ARG A 178 12.36 -15.55 12.37
CA ARG A 178 12.14 -14.37 11.53
C ARG A 178 10.67 -14.23 11.09
N ALA A 179 10.07 -15.32 10.59
CA ALA A 179 8.69 -15.29 10.11
C ALA A 179 7.69 -14.87 11.20
N VAL A 180 7.80 -15.43 12.41
CA VAL A 180 6.93 -15.08 13.55
C VAL A 180 7.08 -13.61 13.94
N ASN A 181 8.31 -13.09 13.99
CA ASN A 181 8.56 -11.69 14.30
C ASN A 181 7.98 -10.74 13.23
N TYR A 182 8.10 -11.08 11.95
CA TYR A 182 7.49 -10.26 10.90
C TYR A 182 5.96 -10.35 10.85
N LEU A 183 5.37 -11.51 11.18
CA LEU A 183 3.92 -11.60 11.40
C LEU A 183 3.47 -10.74 12.58
N HIS A 184 4.26 -10.69 13.66
CA HIS A 184 3.98 -9.81 14.79
C HIS A 184 3.99 -8.34 14.37
N ILE A 185 5.01 -7.90 13.63
CA ILE A 185 5.10 -6.54 13.06
C ILE A 185 3.90 -6.27 12.15
N LEU A 186 3.56 -7.19 11.25
CA LEU A 186 2.42 -7.08 10.35
C LEU A 186 1.12 -6.81 11.13
N VAL A 187 0.85 -7.59 12.17
CA VAL A 187 -0.35 -7.44 13.00
C VAL A 187 -0.36 -6.10 13.74
N LEU A 188 0.78 -5.67 14.28
CA LEU A 188 0.89 -4.34 14.89
C LEU A 188 0.56 -3.22 13.90
N HIS A 189 0.98 -3.34 12.64
CA HIS A 189 0.68 -2.34 11.62
C HIS A 189 -0.78 -2.33 11.19
N ILE A 190 -1.40 -3.50 11.07
CA ILE A 190 -2.84 -3.59 10.81
C ILE A 190 -3.58 -2.87 11.94
N PHE A 191 -3.23 -3.13 13.20
CA PHE A 191 -3.84 -2.44 14.32
C PHE A 191 -3.57 -0.92 14.30
N LYS A 192 -2.34 -0.52 14.00
CA LYS A 192 -1.93 0.89 13.88
C LYS A 192 -2.79 1.63 12.86
N ALA A 193 -2.91 1.07 11.66
CA ALA A 193 -3.59 1.74 10.56
C ALA A 193 -5.12 1.67 10.63
N ASN A 194 -5.68 0.78 11.44
CA ASN A 194 -7.11 0.76 11.76
C ASN A 194 -7.45 1.52 13.06
N GLY A 195 -6.48 2.24 13.64
CA GLY A 195 -6.71 3.08 14.82
C GLY A 195 -6.98 2.30 16.11
N PHE A 196 -6.71 0.99 16.17
CA PHE A 196 -6.94 0.20 17.39
C PHE A 196 -6.03 0.61 18.56
N PHE A 197 -4.98 1.40 18.31
CA PHE A 197 -4.00 1.82 19.32
C PHE A 197 -3.93 3.34 19.54
N PHE A 198 -5.02 4.09 19.41
CA PHE A 198 -5.03 5.49 19.85
C PHE A 198 -4.59 5.68 21.33
N ASN A 199 -4.60 4.61 22.16
CA ASN A 199 -4.04 4.57 23.52
C ASN A 199 -3.32 3.24 23.84
N GLY A 200 -2.69 2.60 22.84
CA GLY A 200 -2.04 1.29 23.01
C GLY A 200 -0.66 1.36 23.68
N PRO A 201 -0.13 0.23 24.21
CA PRO A 201 1.18 0.16 24.85
C PRO A 201 2.37 0.27 23.88
N VAL A 202 2.12 0.29 22.57
CA VAL A 202 3.14 0.48 21.54
C VAL A 202 2.93 1.87 20.97
N ASP A 203 3.82 2.79 21.33
CA ASP A 203 3.75 4.17 20.87
C ASP A 203 3.73 4.23 19.33
N MET A 204 2.88 5.12 18.83
CA MET A 204 2.64 5.35 17.41
C MET A 204 3.81 6.09 16.75
N SER A 205 5.05 5.61 16.87
CA SER A 205 6.17 6.26 16.18
C SER A 205 6.27 5.82 14.72
N HIS A 206 6.58 6.76 13.83
CA HIS A 206 6.93 6.53 12.43
C HIS A 206 8.25 5.77 12.28
N GLU A 207 9.17 5.93 13.24
CA GLU A 207 10.45 5.21 13.25
C GLU A 207 10.46 4.17 14.38
N TYR A 208 10.54 2.90 14.02
CA TYR A 208 10.92 1.87 14.98
C TYR A 208 12.44 1.80 15.02
N GLY A 209 13.02 2.48 16.01
CA GLY A 209 14.42 2.32 16.36
C GLY A 209 14.74 0.93 16.93
N PHE A 210 15.97 0.78 17.40
CA PHE A 210 16.43 -0.44 18.07
C PHE A 210 15.48 -0.82 19.22
N ASP A 211 14.97 -2.06 19.19
CA ASP A 211 14.14 -2.67 20.23
C ASP A 211 12.80 -1.96 20.53
N CYS A 212 12.34 -1.04 19.67
CA CYS A 212 11.02 -0.41 19.81
C CYS A 212 9.86 -1.41 19.68
N ILE A 213 10.04 -2.44 18.86
CA ILE A 213 9.19 -3.62 18.85
C ILE A 213 10.08 -4.79 19.31
N PRO A 214 9.96 -5.24 20.57
CA PRO A 214 10.81 -6.31 21.06
C PRO A 214 10.60 -7.60 20.27
N GLN A 215 11.64 -8.41 20.13
CA GLN A 215 11.51 -9.71 19.46
C GLN A 215 10.58 -10.65 20.23
N ILE A 216 9.77 -11.46 19.54
CA ILE A 216 8.97 -12.53 20.14
C ILE A 216 9.93 -13.59 20.69
N ARG A 217 9.85 -13.87 21.99
CA ARG A 217 10.79 -14.79 22.65
C ARG A 217 10.47 -16.24 22.30
N TYR A 218 11.52 -17.05 22.13
CA TYR A 218 11.39 -18.50 22.09
C TYR A 218 11.46 -19.05 23.53
N PRO A 219 10.61 -20.02 23.90
CA PRO A 219 9.57 -20.64 23.09
C PRO A 219 8.33 -19.75 22.90
N TYR A 220 7.78 -19.72 21.69
CA TYR A 220 6.76 -18.72 21.29
C TYR A 220 5.48 -18.78 22.11
N TYR A 221 5.10 -19.96 22.62
CA TYR A 221 3.85 -20.14 23.36
C TYR A 221 3.84 -19.42 24.72
N ASP A 222 5.02 -19.06 25.26
CA ASP A 222 5.13 -18.30 26.50
C ASP A 222 5.00 -16.78 26.28
N ASP A 223 5.09 -16.32 25.03
CA ASP A 223 5.00 -14.90 24.71
C ASP A 223 3.53 -14.48 24.55
N ARG A 224 3.05 -13.66 25.50
CA ARG A 224 1.66 -13.16 25.52
C ARG A 224 1.24 -12.46 24.24
N ARG A 225 2.18 -11.94 23.44
CA ARG A 225 1.86 -11.26 22.17
C ARG A 225 1.32 -12.23 21.13
N MET A 226 1.64 -13.52 21.23
CA MET A 226 1.07 -14.55 20.36
C MET A 226 -0.45 -14.68 20.51
N LEU A 227 -1.02 -14.24 21.64
CA LEU A 227 -2.47 -14.23 21.87
C LEU A 227 -3.24 -13.35 20.89
N TYR A 228 -2.63 -12.32 20.31
CA TYR A 228 -3.25 -11.52 19.26
C TYR A 228 -2.65 -11.78 17.88
N VAL A 229 -1.37 -12.14 17.78
CA VAL A 229 -0.74 -12.44 16.47
C VAL A 229 -1.42 -13.63 15.82
N VAL A 230 -1.62 -14.74 16.55
CA VAL A 230 -2.20 -15.96 15.99
C VAL A 230 -3.65 -15.75 15.52
N PRO A 231 -4.58 -15.19 16.34
CA PRO A 231 -5.95 -14.99 15.88
C PRO A 231 -6.07 -14.05 14.68
N VAL A 232 -5.30 -12.96 14.64
CA VAL A 232 -5.34 -12.04 13.50
C VAL A 232 -4.84 -12.72 12.23
N VAL A 233 -3.72 -13.43 12.30
CA VAL A 233 -3.20 -14.17 11.13
C VAL A 233 -4.19 -15.23 10.66
N LEU A 234 -4.79 -15.99 11.58
CA LEU A 234 -5.82 -16.97 11.24
C LEU A 234 -7.06 -16.31 10.61
N LEU A 235 -7.48 -15.15 11.10
CA LEU A 235 -8.58 -14.39 10.53
C LEU A 235 -8.24 -13.92 9.11
N LEU A 236 -7.03 -13.43 8.86
CA LEU A 236 -6.57 -13.02 7.53
C LEU A 236 -6.54 -14.20 6.56
N VAL A 237 -6.02 -15.35 6.98
CA VAL A 237 -5.99 -16.58 6.18
C VAL A 237 -7.41 -17.07 5.90
N ALA A 238 -8.29 -17.09 6.91
CA ALA A 238 -9.68 -17.48 6.75
C ALA A 238 -10.44 -16.54 5.79
N ALA A 239 -10.21 -15.22 5.89
CA ALA A 239 -10.77 -14.25 4.97
C ALA A 239 -10.27 -14.46 3.53
N ALA A 240 -8.97 -14.73 3.35
CA ALA A 240 -8.38 -15.01 2.05
C ALA A 240 -8.92 -16.29 1.41
N LEU A 241 -8.97 -17.38 2.18
CA LEU A 241 -9.52 -18.65 1.73
C LEU A 241 -11.02 -18.52 1.45
N GLY A 242 -11.77 -17.84 2.34
CA GLY A 242 -13.19 -17.56 2.14
C GLY A 242 -13.46 -16.79 0.86
N ALA A 243 -12.65 -15.77 0.56
CA ALA A 243 -12.72 -15.01 -0.69
C ALA A 243 -12.39 -15.88 -1.91
N PHE A 244 -11.34 -16.70 -1.82
CA PHE A 244 -10.95 -17.62 -2.89
C PHE A 244 -12.03 -18.66 -3.18
N PHE A 245 -12.57 -19.32 -2.14
CA PHE A 245 -13.63 -20.30 -2.29
C PHE A 245 -14.94 -19.68 -2.77
N ALA A 246 -15.31 -18.49 -2.29
CA ALA A 246 -16.45 -17.76 -2.82
C ALA A 246 -16.26 -17.49 -4.32
N ALA A 247 -15.07 -17.00 -4.73
CA ALA A 247 -14.74 -16.79 -6.14
C ALA A 247 -14.84 -18.07 -6.98
N TRP A 248 -14.37 -19.19 -6.44
CA TRP A 248 -14.31 -20.48 -7.12
C TRP A 248 -15.69 -21.14 -7.26
N ARG A 249 -16.53 -21.04 -6.24
CA ARG A 249 -17.81 -21.76 -6.16
C ARG A 249 -18.95 -21.04 -6.88
N GLU A 250 -18.73 -19.81 -7.35
CA GLU A 250 -19.80 -18.95 -7.80
C GLU A 250 -20.30 -19.25 -9.22
N THR A 251 -21.57 -19.67 -9.31
CA THR A 251 -22.36 -19.73 -10.54
C THR A 251 -23.30 -18.53 -10.72
N SER A 252 -23.38 -17.59 -9.74
CA SER A 252 -24.30 -16.44 -9.77
C SER A 252 -23.58 -15.07 -9.81
N PRO A 253 -23.98 -14.11 -10.66
CA PRO A 253 -23.00 -13.23 -11.31
C PRO A 253 -22.67 -11.88 -10.64
N ARG A 254 -23.31 -11.48 -9.53
CA ARG A 254 -23.25 -10.07 -9.06
C ARG A 254 -22.96 -9.81 -7.59
N LYS A 255 -23.76 -10.29 -6.63
CA LYS A 255 -23.61 -9.91 -5.21
C LYS A 255 -22.34 -10.47 -4.59
N SER A 256 -22.08 -11.75 -4.76
CA SER A 256 -20.91 -12.39 -4.16
C SER A 256 -19.60 -12.02 -4.84
N ARG A 257 -19.63 -11.69 -6.14
CA ARG A 257 -18.48 -11.11 -6.84
C ARG A 257 -17.97 -9.85 -6.14
N ARG A 258 -18.85 -9.00 -5.60
CA ARG A 258 -18.45 -7.80 -4.84
C ARG A 258 -17.72 -8.17 -3.54
N ILE A 259 -18.18 -9.20 -2.83
CA ILE A 259 -17.53 -9.66 -1.59
C ILE A 259 -16.13 -10.21 -1.88
N VAL A 260 -16.02 -11.06 -2.91
CA VAL A 260 -14.73 -11.59 -3.38
C VAL A 260 -13.78 -10.45 -3.74
N LEU A 261 -14.28 -9.50 -4.52
CA LEU A 261 -13.52 -8.36 -4.99
C LEU A 261 -13.10 -7.43 -3.84
N LEU A 262 -13.98 -7.14 -2.87
CA LEU A 262 -13.63 -6.41 -1.65
C LEU A 262 -12.55 -7.12 -0.82
N ALA A 263 -12.66 -8.44 -0.68
CA ALA A 263 -11.65 -9.21 0.03
C ALA A 263 -10.32 -9.22 -0.72
N LEU A 264 -10.32 -9.37 -2.06
CA LEU A 264 -9.10 -9.27 -2.87
C LEU A 264 -8.49 -7.87 -2.81
N THR A 265 -9.30 -6.81 -2.78
CA THR A 265 -8.85 -5.43 -2.55
C THR A 265 -8.15 -5.30 -1.20
N TYR A 266 -8.80 -5.76 -0.12
CA TYR A 266 -8.20 -5.73 1.21
C TYR A 266 -6.88 -6.52 1.25
N LEU A 267 -6.85 -7.72 0.67
CA LEU A 267 -5.64 -8.53 0.56
C LEU A 267 -4.56 -7.87 -0.29
N ALA A 268 -4.92 -7.14 -1.35
CA ALA A 268 -3.96 -6.40 -2.16
C ALA A 268 -3.32 -5.26 -1.36
N PHE A 269 -4.10 -4.57 -0.53
CA PHE A 269 -3.54 -3.60 0.43
C PHE A 269 -2.70 -4.27 1.51
N LEU A 270 -3.07 -5.46 1.99
CA LEU A 270 -2.19 -6.25 2.86
C LEU A 270 -0.93 -6.74 2.14
N ALA A 271 -0.98 -6.96 0.83
CA ALA A 271 0.20 -7.31 0.05
C ALA A 271 1.20 -6.14 -0.04
N THR A 272 0.76 -4.89 0.16
CA THR A 272 1.69 -3.75 0.35
C THR A 272 2.57 -3.92 1.60
N LEU A 273 2.17 -4.81 2.51
CA LEU A 273 2.91 -5.18 3.72
C LEU A 273 3.92 -6.30 3.45
N PHE A 274 3.93 -6.89 2.25
CA PHE A 274 4.83 -8.00 1.89
C PHE A 274 6.33 -7.64 1.92
N PRO A 275 6.80 -6.43 1.54
CA PRO A 275 8.20 -6.03 1.75
C PRO A 275 8.65 -6.13 3.20
N VAL A 276 7.69 -6.13 4.13
CA VAL A 276 7.88 -6.26 5.58
C VAL A 276 7.72 -7.69 6.06
N SER A 277 7.53 -8.69 5.21
CA SER A 277 7.52 -10.10 5.66
C SER A 277 8.92 -10.67 5.98
N GLY A 278 9.97 -9.89 5.76
CA GLY A 278 11.36 -10.34 5.89
C GLY A 278 11.86 -11.20 4.73
N ILE A 279 11.04 -11.36 3.68
CA ILE A 279 11.44 -12.04 2.45
C ILE A 279 12.48 -11.21 1.70
N ILE A 280 12.33 -9.88 1.70
CA ILE A 280 13.31 -8.93 1.18
C ILE A 280 13.93 -8.21 2.36
N ARG A 281 15.27 -8.14 2.44
CA ARG A 281 15.92 -7.29 3.43
C ARG A 281 15.68 -5.83 3.07
N VAL A 282 14.75 -5.23 3.80
CA VAL A 282 14.43 -3.82 3.72
C VAL A 282 15.13 -3.09 4.88
N GLY A 283 15.55 -1.85 4.61
CA GLY A 283 16.16 -0.99 5.62
C GLY A 283 15.18 -0.48 6.67
N THR A 284 15.65 0.50 7.44
CA THR A 284 15.09 1.02 8.71
C THR A 284 13.60 1.32 8.76
N PHE A 285 13.02 1.75 7.65
CA PHE A 285 11.73 2.42 7.64
C PHE A 285 10.57 1.46 7.35
N VAL A 286 10.60 0.29 8.00
CA VAL A 286 9.62 -0.78 7.83
C VAL A 286 8.19 -0.26 8.03
N ALA A 287 7.98 0.61 9.01
CA ALA A 287 6.68 1.18 9.31
C ALA A 287 6.14 2.11 8.22
N ASP A 288 7.05 2.85 7.60
CA ASP A 288 6.69 3.90 6.65
C ASP A 288 6.32 3.35 5.28
N ARG A 289 6.89 2.19 4.94
CA ARG A 289 6.54 1.46 3.72
C ARG A 289 5.10 0.95 3.74
N ILE A 290 4.59 0.72 4.94
CA ILE A 290 3.30 0.09 5.20
C ILE A 290 2.19 1.13 5.25
N VAL A 291 2.39 2.18 6.05
CA VAL A 291 1.24 2.97 6.50
C VAL A 291 0.70 3.86 5.38
N PHE A 292 1.55 4.39 4.50
CA PHE A 292 1.09 5.31 3.45
C PHE A 292 0.19 4.62 2.41
N PRO A 293 0.57 3.51 1.76
CA PRO A 293 -0.33 2.81 0.83
C PRO A 293 -1.59 2.27 1.51
N TYR A 294 -1.45 1.72 2.72
CA TYR A 294 -2.57 1.08 3.42
C TYR A 294 -3.56 2.09 4.00
N SER A 295 -3.09 3.26 4.47
CA SER A 295 -3.98 4.32 4.98
C SER A 295 -4.86 4.93 3.89
N VAL A 296 -4.45 4.88 2.62
CA VAL A 296 -5.36 5.21 1.51
C VAL A 296 -6.57 4.28 1.53
N ALA A 297 -6.35 2.99 1.76
CA ALA A 297 -7.42 1.99 1.84
C ALA A 297 -8.33 2.18 3.07
N THR A 298 -7.78 2.60 4.21
CA THR A 298 -8.60 2.84 5.41
C THR A 298 -9.28 4.20 5.40
N SER A 299 -8.79 5.14 4.60
CA SER A 299 -9.40 6.46 4.43
C SER A 299 -10.54 6.46 3.40
N ILE A 300 -10.48 5.57 2.40
CA ILE A 300 -11.52 5.37 1.38
C ILE A 300 -12.55 4.37 1.90
#